data_AF-A0A536CA32-F1
#
_entry.id   AF-A0A536CA32-F1
#
_cell.length_a   1.000
_cell.length_b   1.000
_cell.length_c   1.000
_cell.angle_alpha   90.00
_cell.angle_beta   90.00
_cell.angle_gamma   90.00
#
_symmetry.space_group_name_H-M   'P 1'
#
loop_
_entity.id
_entity.type
_entity.pdbx_description
1 polymer ?
#
loop_
_entity_poly.entity_id
_entity_poly.type
_entity_poly.pdbx_seq_one_letter_code
_entity_poly.pdbx_strand_id
1 'polypeptide(L)'
;MTFVTRLFRRPDPEQRLRLERAVADLDRELAANLELTSMFDQTKRAVVLENGEFTRHRATIETGLGAASGSLADLYSRISDTEAAMERRGPANSIRDDDRRLIETWEGDARSVQRELREALANPPRSPLATLLRRLSVVLPSRR
;
A
#
# COMPACT_ATOMS: atom_id res chain seq x y z
N MET A 1 -21.94 19.90 -27.08
CA MET A 1 -21.13 18.81 -27.68
C MET A 1 -19.89 18.58 -26.81
N THR A 2 -20.02 17.89 -25.66
CA THR A 2 -18.91 17.79 -24.69
C THR A 2 -18.91 16.50 -23.85
N PHE A 3 -19.52 15.43 -24.35
CA PHE A 3 -19.60 14.15 -23.61
C PHE A 3 -18.64 13.06 -24.12
N VAL A 4 -18.13 13.17 -25.35
CA VAL A 4 -17.38 12.08 -26.00
C VAL A 4 -15.87 12.14 -25.69
N THR A 5 -15.32 13.30 -25.36
CA THR A 5 -13.86 13.50 -25.18
C THR A 5 -13.30 12.90 -23.88
N ARG A 6 -14.15 12.47 -22.94
CA ARG A 6 -13.71 11.84 -21.68
C ARG A 6 -13.46 10.34 -21.80
N LEU A 7 -13.90 9.70 -22.89
CA LEU A 7 -13.90 8.23 -23.04
C LEU A 7 -12.56 7.65 -23.52
N PHE A 8 -11.67 8.49 -24.05
CA PHE A 8 -10.36 8.08 -24.60
C PHE A 8 -9.19 8.87 -24.00
N ARG A 9 -9.33 9.41 -22.78
CA ARG A 9 -8.18 10.03 -22.12
C ARG A 9 -7.18 8.93 -21.81
N ARG A 10 -6.10 8.87 -22.60
CA ARG A 10 -4.89 8.11 -22.25
C ARG A 10 -4.57 8.42 -20.78
N PRO A 11 -4.16 7.43 -19.96
CA PRO A 11 -3.72 7.70 -18.61
C PRO A 11 -2.69 8.84 -18.67
N ASP A 12 -2.94 9.89 -17.91
CA ASP A 12 -2.08 11.07 -17.88
C ASP A 12 -0.65 10.60 -17.48
N PRO A 13 0.35 10.72 -18.38
CA PRO A 13 1.68 10.20 -18.12
C PRO A 13 2.32 10.86 -16.89
N GLU A 14 2.00 12.12 -16.62
CA GLU A 14 2.49 12.82 -15.43
C GLU A 14 1.83 12.28 -14.16
N GLN A 15 0.54 11.95 -14.22
CA GLN A 15 -0.15 11.31 -13.11
C GLN A 15 0.40 9.90 -12.83
N ARG A 16 0.72 9.16 -13.88
CA ARG A 16 1.35 7.84 -13.75
C ARG A 16 2.74 7.92 -13.13
N LEU A 17 3.58 8.82 -13.60
CA LEU A 17 4.91 9.05 -13.01
C LEU A 17 4.84 9.48 -11.54
N ARG A 18 3.88 10.34 -11.19
CA ARG A 18 3.63 10.72 -9.78
C ARG A 18 3.24 9.52 -8.93
N LEU A 19 2.36 8.65 -9.46
CA LEU A 19 1.94 7.45 -8.76
C LEU A 19 3.09 6.45 -8.58
N GLU A 20 3.90 6.23 -9.62
CA GLU A 20 5.07 5.35 -9.58
C GLU A 20 6.08 5.83 -8.52
N ARG A 21 6.33 7.14 -8.44
CA ARG A 21 7.19 7.72 -7.39
C ARG A 21 6.60 7.54 -6.00
N ALA A 22 5.31 7.85 -5.82
CA ALA A 22 4.62 7.68 -4.55
C ALA A 22 4.71 6.23 -4.03
N VAL A 23 4.48 5.25 -4.91
CA VAL A 23 4.61 3.83 -4.54
C VAL A 23 6.06 3.48 -4.19
N ALA A 24 7.05 3.98 -4.95
CA ALA A 24 8.45 3.71 -4.68
C ALA A 24 8.97 4.37 -3.38
N ASP A 25 8.44 5.53 -3.00
CA ASP A 25 8.75 6.19 -1.72
C ASP A 25 8.16 5.38 -0.56
N LEU A 26 6.87 4.99 -0.66
CA LEU A 26 6.19 4.13 0.32
C LEU A 26 6.86 2.76 0.49
N ASP A 27 7.27 2.14 -0.62
CA ASP A 27 7.92 0.83 -0.58
C ASP A 27 9.25 0.88 0.17
N ARG A 28 10.01 1.98 0.02
CA ARG A 28 11.25 2.23 0.76
C ARG A 28 10.99 2.49 2.24
N GLU A 29 10.00 3.30 2.59
CA GLU A 29 9.60 3.56 3.98
C GLU A 29 9.17 2.25 4.68
N LEU A 30 8.32 1.44 4.03
CA LEU A 30 7.89 0.15 4.56
C LEU A 30 9.06 -0.84 4.71
N ALA A 31 10.02 -0.83 3.78
CA ALA A 31 11.21 -1.67 3.89
C ALA A 31 12.09 -1.25 5.08
N ALA A 32 12.29 0.06 5.28
CA ALA A 32 13.02 0.59 6.43
C ALA A 32 12.33 0.25 7.76
N ASN A 33 11.01 0.38 7.83
CA ASN A 33 10.26 0.01 9.02
C ASN A 33 10.35 -1.49 9.34
N LEU A 34 10.29 -2.36 8.32
CA LEU A 34 10.51 -3.80 8.50
C LEU A 34 11.94 -4.15 8.96
N GLU A 35 12.93 -3.35 8.57
CA GLU A 35 14.29 -3.48 9.10
C GLU A 35 14.36 -3.06 10.57
N LEU A 36 13.68 -1.97 10.94
CA LEU A 36 13.59 -1.52 12.34
C LEU A 36 12.89 -2.56 13.22
N THR A 37 11.82 -3.22 12.75
CA THR A 37 11.17 -4.28 13.52
C THR A 37 12.06 -5.51 13.67
N SER A 38 12.82 -5.88 12.64
CA SER A 38 13.83 -6.93 12.71
C SER A 38 14.98 -6.59 13.69
N MET A 39 15.44 -5.34 13.71
CA MET A 39 16.41 -4.86 14.69
C MET A 39 15.86 -4.86 16.11
N PHE A 40 14.60 -4.46 16.28
CA PHE A 40 13.90 -4.59 17.54
C PHE A 40 13.90 -6.06 17.99
N ASP A 41 13.67 -7.00 17.09
CA ASP A 41 13.63 -8.41 17.45
C ASP A 41 14.96 -8.94 17.99
N GLN A 42 16.09 -8.43 17.49
CA GLN A 42 17.42 -8.80 17.93
C GLN A 42 17.82 -8.09 19.23
N THR A 43 17.49 -6.80 19.35
CA THR A 43 18.03 -5.92 20.40
C THR A 43 17.06 -5.69 21.56
N LYS A 44 15.77 -5.92 21.32
CA LYS A 44 14.64 -5.59 22.19
C LYS A 44 14.62 -4.13 22.63
N ARG A 45 15.24 -3.25 21.83
CA ARG A 45 15.19 -1.79 21.99
C ARG A 45 14.04 -1.25 21.15
N ALA A 46 13.13 -0.54 21.80
CA ALA A 46 11.99 0.09 21.12
C ALA A 46 12.50 0.99 19.96
N VAL A 47 11.77 0.92 18.86
CA VAL A 47 12.01 1.70 17.64
C VAL A 47 10.75 2.51 17.34
N VAL A 48 10.94 3.60 16.61
CA VAL A 48 9.84 4.43 16.10
C VAL A 48 9.77 4.19 14.59
N LEU A 49 8.59 3.90 14.10
CA LEU A 49 8.36 3.63 12.68
C LEU A 49 8.04 4.92 11.94
N GLU A 50 8.55 5.04 10.73
CA GLU A 50 8.32 6.21 9.88
C GLU A 50 6.94 6.15 9.19
N ASN A 51 6.30 7.32 9.03
CA ASN A 51 5.01 7.46 8.35
C ASN A 51 4.87 8.75 7.51
N GLY A 52 6.00 9.39 7.22
CA GLY A 52 6.04 10.67 6.53
C GLY A 52 5.63 10.55 5.07
N GLU A 53 6.08 9.49 4.38
CA GLU A 53 5.78 9.26 2.97
C GLU A 53 4.32 8.86 2.75
N PHE A 54 3.71 8.09 3.66
CA PHE A 54 2.27 7.87 3.61
C PHE A 54 1.47 9.15 3.73
N THR A 55 1.78 9.99 4.72
CA THR A 55 1.09 11.28 4.89
C THR A 55 1.25 12.16 3.66
N ARG A 56 2.44 12.20 3.07
CA ARG A 56 2.78 12.99 1.89
C ARG A 56 2.05 12.53 0.62
N HIS A 57 1.95 11.23 0.41
CA HIS A 57 1.46 10.65 -0.84
C HIS A 57 0.02 10.15 -0.79
N ARG A 58 -0.64 10.23 0.38
CA ARG A 58 -2.00 9.72 0.61
C ARG A 58 -2.99 10.02 -0.51
N ALA A 59 -3.15 11.28 -0.89
CA ALA A 59 -4.09 11.69 -1.92
C ALA A 59 -3.76 11.10 -3.32
N THR A 60 -2.48 10.95 -3.62
CA THR A 60 -2.00 10.34 -4.87
C THR A 60 -2.36 8.85 -4.91
N ILE A 61 -2.16 8.13 -3.81
CA ILE A 61 -2.47 6.70 -3.70
C ILE A 61 -3.98 6.46 -3.68
N GLU A 62 -4.75 7.23 -2.92
CA GLU A 62 -6.23 7.13 -2.91
C GLU A 62 -6.82 7.33 -4.30
N THR A 63 -6.27 8.27 -5.08
CA THR A 63 -6.71 8.53 -6.46
C THR A 63 -6.26 7.42 -7.42
N GLY A 64 -5.05 6.90 -7.26
CA GLY A 64 -4.40 6.00 -8.23
C GLY A 64 -4.65 4.50 -7.99
N LEU A 65 -4.82 4.09 -6.73
CA LEU A 65 -4.83 2.70 -6.28
C LEU A 65 -5.91 2.46 -5.22
N GLY A 66 -7.14 2.90 -5.50
CA GLY A 66 -8.23 2.96 -4.50
C GLY A 66 -8.56 1.66 -3.74
N ALA A 67 -8.26 0.48 -4.28
CA ALA A 67 -8.39 -0.77 -3.52
C ALA A 67 -7.26 -0.94 -2.49
N ALA A 68 -6.01 -0.72 -2.90
CA ALA A 68 -4.84 -0.84 -2.04
C ALA A 68 -4.70 0.31 -1.02
N SER A 69 -5.31 1.47 -1.30
CA SER A 69 -5.26 2.61 -0.38
C SER A 69 -5.94 2.33 0.96
N GLY A 70 -6.96 1.47 0.99
CA GLY A 70 -7.64 1.06 2.23
C GLY A 70 -6.74 0.24 3.14
N SER A 71 -6.15 -0.83 2.60
CA SER A 71 -5.18 -1.69 3.32
C SER A 71 -3.98 -0.88 3.82
N LEU A 72 -3.49 0.06 3.00
CA LEU A 72 -2.40 0.95 3.37
C LEU A 72 -2.79 1.86 4.54
N ALA A 73 -3.94 2.51 4.48
CA ALA A 73 -4.39 3.39 5.56
C ALA A 73 -4.60 2.63 6.88
N ASP A 74 -5.16 1.43 6.82
CA ASP A 74 -5.30 0.55 8.00
C ASP A 74 -3.93 0.20 8.61
N LEU A 75 -2.97 -0.23 7.80
CA LEU A 75 -1.62 -0.56 8.26
C LEU A 75 -0.95 0.62 8.99
N TYR A 76 -0.98 1.80 8.39
CA TYR A 76 -0.37 3.01 8.98
C TYR A 76 -1.11 3.49 10.23
N SER A 77 -2.42 3.24 10.35
CA SER A 77 -3.18 3.58 11.56
C SER A 77 -2.75 2.75 12.78
N ARG A 78 -2.19 1.55 12.56
CA ARG A 78 -1.75 0.61 13.61
C ARG A 78 -0.28 0.79 14.02
N ILE A 79 0.44 1.77 13.46
CA ILE A 79 1.84 2.04 13.83
C ILE A 79 1.96 2.37 15.32
N SER A 80 1.14 3.28 15.85
CA SER A 80 1.25 3.68 17.25
C SER A 80 0.98 2.53 18.23
N ASP A 81 0.06 1.63 17.90
CA ASP A 81 -0.20 0.43 18.71
C ASP A 81 1.00 -0.53 18.69
N THR A 82 1.66 -0.64 17.53
CA THR A 82 2.85 -1.47 17.32
C THR A 82 4.06 -0.92 18.08
N GLU A 83 4.29 0.39 18.01
CA GLU A 83 5.33 1.08 18.78
C GLU A 83 5.09 0.93 20.28
N ALA A 84 3.86 1.15 20.74
CA ALA A 84 3.50 0.97 22.14
C ALA A 84 3.72 -0.48 22.61
N ALA A 85 3.49 -1.47 21.74
CA ALA A 85 3.80 -2.87 22.05
C ALA A 85 5.31 -3.12 22.22
N MET A 86 6.14 -2.50 21.37
CA MET A 86 7.61 -2.54 21.49
C MET A 86 8.11 -1.85 22.77
N GLU A 87 7.45 -0.78 23.19
CA GLU A 87 7.78 -0.04 24.41
C GLU A 87 7.43 -0.81 25.69
N ARG A 88 6.38 -1.64 25.69
CA ARG A 88 5.88 -2.41 26.85
C ARG A 88 6.75 -3.60 27.28
N ARG A 89 8.02 -3.63 26.90
CA ARG A 89 8.96 -4.69 27.28
C ARG A 89 9.00 -4.94 28.79
N GLY A 90 8.94 -6.21 29.16
CA GLY A 90 8.99 -6.70 30.53
C GLY A 90 10.41 -6.78 31.10
N PRO A 91 10.56 -7.35 32.31
CA PRO A 91 11.86 -7.57 32.93
C PRO A 91 12.82 -8.31 31.98
N ALA A 92 14.10 -7.96 32.03
CA ALA A 92 15.15 -8.51 31.16
C ALA A 92 14.89 -8.35 29.64
N ASN A 93 14.17 -7.30 29.23
CA ASN A 93 13.80 -7.03 27.84
C ASN A 93 12.94 -8.14 27.19
N SER A 94 12.15 -8.85 28.00
CA SER A 94 11.17 -9.82 27.51
C SER A 94 9.98 -9.12 26.84
N ILE A 95 9.33 -9.79 25.89
CA ILE A 95 8.11 -9.30 25.22
C ILE A 95 6.98 -10.27 25.53
N ARG A 96 5.83 -9.72 25.96
CA ARG A 96 4.60 -10.47 26.20
C ARG A 96 4.09 -11.06 24.88
N ASP A 97 3.47 -12.23 24.94
CA ASP A 97 3.00 -12.90 23.72
C ASP A 97 1.96 -12.07 22.94
N ASP A 98 1.12 -11.29 23.62
CA ASP A 98 0.19 -10.37 22.97
C ASP A 98 0.89 -9.25 22.20
N ASP A 99 1.91 -8.63 22.82
CA ASP A 99 2.71 -7.58 22.19
C ASP A 99 3.52 -8.16 21.01
N ARG A 100 4.05 -9.39 21.15
CA ARG A 100 4.71 -10.10 20.05
C ARG A 100 3.76 -10.31 18.88
N ARG A 101 2.55 -10.82 19.14
CA ARG A 101 1.53 -11.05 18.11
C ARG A 101 1.15 -9.77 17.38
N LEU A 102 1.02 -8.64 18.09
CA LEU A 102 0.75 -7.34 17.47
C LEU A 102 1.84 -6.95 16.48
N ILE A 103 3.10 -7.06 16.88
CA ILE A 103 4.25 -6.74 16.03
C ILE A 103 4.32 -7.67 14.82
N GLU A 104 4.25 -8.99 15.03
CA GLU A 104 4.30 -9.99 13.95
C GLU A 104 3.15 -9.81 12.94
N THR A 105 1.95 -9.49 13.42
CA THR A 105 0.78 -9.20 12.57
C THR A 105 1.05 -7.96 11.73
N TRP A 106 1.53 -6.88 12.34
CA TRP A 106 1.86 -5.64 11.63
C TRP A 106 2.91 -5.89 10.54
N GLU A 107 3.97 -6.66 10.82
CA GLU A 107 4.98 -6.98 9.81
C GLU A 107 4.43 -7.82 8.66
N GLY A 108 3.59 -8.82 8.98
CA GLY A 108 2.93 -9.67 7.99
C GLY A 108 2.04 -8.85 7.05
N ASP A 109 1.30 -7.90 7.61
CA ASP A 109 0.46 -6.97 6.88
C ASP A 109 1.31 -6.00 6.04
N ALA A 110 2.39 -5.45 6.59
CA ALA A 110 3.30 -4.56 5.86
C ALA A 110 3.88 -5.24 4.61
N ARG A 111 4.35 -6.49 4.73
CA ARG A 111 4.84 -7.27 3.58
C ARG A 111 3.72 -7.57 2.58
N SER A 112 2.49 -7.78 3.05
CA SER A 112 1.34 -8.06 2.19
C SER A 112 0.89 -6.81 1.42
N VAL A 113 0.81 -5.66 2.09
CA VAL A 113 0.51 -4.36 1.49
C VAL A 113 1.59 -3.94 0.50
N GLN A 114 2.88 -4.15 0.77
CA GLN A 114 3.94 -3.92 -0.22
C GLN A 114 3.72 -4.71 -1.50
N ARG A 115 3.35 -6.00 -1.40
CA ARG A 115 3.02 -6.82 -2.57
C ARG A 115 1.80 -6.28 -3.30
N GLU A 116 0.74 -5.96 -2.55
CA GLU A 116 -0.50 -5.40 -3.11
C GLU A 116 -0.25 -4.08 -3.87
N LEU A 117 0.54 -3.16 -3.32
CA LEU A 117 0.90 -1.90 -3.96
C LEU A 117 1.66 -2.13 -5.28
N ARG A 118 2.65 -3.02 -5.28
CA ARG A 118 3.43 -3.36 -6.48
C ARG A 118 2.55 -4.03 -7.53
N GLU A 119 1.66 -4.92 -7.13
CA GLU A 119 0.71 -5.59 -8.03
C GLU A 119 -0.31 -4.61 -8.63
N ALA A 120 -0.85 -3.72 -7.81
CA ALA A 120 -1.82 -2.71 -8.24
C ALA A 120 -1.19 -1.68 -9.19
N LEU A 121 0.08 -1.33 -8.99
CA LEU A 121 0.84 -0.48 -9.91
C LEU A 121 1.14 -1.18 -11.25
N ALA A 122 1.51 -2.47 -11.20
CA ALA A 122 1.77 -3.27 -12.40
C ALA A 122 0.50 -3.53 -13.22
N ASN A 123 -0.63 -3.76 -12.54
CA ASN A 123 -1.92 -4.10 -13.12
C ASN A 123 -3.00 -3.09 -12.70
N PRO A 124 -2.94 -1.83 -13.18
CA PRO A 124 -3.91 -0.82 -12.78
C PRO A 124 -5.33 -1.27 -13.15
N PRO A 125 -6.33 -1.02 -12.28
CA PRO A 125 -7.68 -1.45 -12.52
C PRO A 125 -8.17 -0.93 -13.86
N ARG A 126 -8.59 -1.85 -14.74
CA ARG A 126 -9.17 -1.48 -16.04
C ARG A 126 -10.46 -0.71 -15.78
N SER A 127 -10.61 0.44 -16.43
CA SER A 127 -11.85 1.22 -16.39
C SER A 127 -13.08 0.30 -16.53
N PRO A 128 -14.17 0.52 -15.77
CA PRO A 128 -15.40 -0.26 -15.88
C PRO A 128 -15.90 -0.34 -17.33
N LEU A 129 -15.68 0.72 -18.09
CA LEU A 129 -15.97 0.84 -19.52
C LEU A 129 -15.08 -0.07 -20.38
N ALA A 130 -13.79 -0.21 -20.06
CA ALA A 130 -12.88 -1.12 -20.76
C ALA A 130 -13.27 -2.58 -20.54
N THR A 131 -13.74 -2.92 -19.34
CA THR A 131 -14.29 -4.25 -19.02
C THR A 131 -15.58 -4.53 -19.79
N LEU A 132 -16.45 -3.51 -19.93
CA LEU A 132 -17.69 -3.60 -20.69
C LEU A 132 -17.42 -3.73 -22.21
N LEU A 133 -16.50 -2.93 -22.76
CA LEU A 133 -16.09 -2.98 -24.17
C LEU A 133 -15.44 -4.32 -24.53
N ARG A 134 -14.62 -4.90 -23.64
CA ARG A 134 -14.06 -6.25 -23.85
C ARG A 134 -15.15 -7.32 -23.88
N ARG A 135 -16.18 -7.21 -23.03
CA ARG A 135 -17.33 -8.13 -23.08
C ARG A 135 -18.09 -7.99 -24.40
N LEU A 136 -18.27 -6.77 -24.90
CA LEU A 136 -18.93 -6.52 -26.18
C LEU A 136 -18.12 -7.00 -27.39
N SER A 137 -16.79 -6.87 -27.36
CA SER A 137 -15.91 -7.38 -28.42
C SER A 137 -15.85 -8.91 -28.48
N VAL A 138 -16.15 -9.60 -27.38
CA VAL A 138 -16.26 -11.07 -27.34
C VAL A 138 -17.61 -11.54 -27.87
N VAL A 139 -18.65 -10.69 -27.84
CA VAL A 139 -20.01 -11.03 -28.26
C VAL A 139 -20.29 -10.70 -29.73
N LEU A 140 -19.55 -9.79 -30.35
CA LEU A 140 -19.69 -9.49 -31.78
C LEU A 140 -18.78 -10.43 -32.61
N PRO A 141 -19.33 -11.41 -33.36
CA PRO A 141 -18.53 -12.15 -34.32
C PRO A 141 -18.02 -11.17 -35.38
N SER A 142 -16.71 -11.18 -35.62
CA SER A 142 -16.08 -10.47 -36.74
C SER A 142 -16.77 -10.89 -38.04
N ARG A 143 -17.65 -10.04 -38.57
CA ARG A 143 -18.15 -10.18 -39.93
C ARG A 143 -16.97 -9.86 -40.87
N ARG A 144 -16.36 -10.93 -41.40
CA ARG A 144 -15.69 -10.88 -42.70
C ARG A 144 -16.71 -10.60 -43.79
#